data_AF-Q0G648-F1
#
_entry.id   AF-Q0G648-F1
#
_cell.length_a   1.000
_cell.length_b   1.000
_cell.length_c   1.000
_cell.angle_alpha   90.00
_cell.angle_beta   90.00
_cell.angle_gamma   90.00
#
_symmetry.space_group_name_H-M   'P 1'
#
loop_
_entity.id
_entity.type
_entity.pdbx_description
1 polymer ?
#
loop_
_entity_poly.entity_id
_entity_poly.type
_entity_poly.pdbx_seq_one_letter_code
_entity_poly.pdbx_strand_id
1 'polypeptide(L)'
;MAEIADATEFGPAIMSDVVWAELGAGSETENDLEQVYGFVAIRREAFPFPAAYPAGEAYCFYRQRGGRRERMLPDFLIGAHALVGGHCLLKRDPARYRNYFPGLKIVTSEGTA
;
A
#
# COMPACT_ATOMS: atom_id res chain seq x y z
N MET A 1 -4.65 5.41 12.13
CA MET A 1 -3.74 6.48 12.60
C MET A 1 -2.66 5.98 13.54
N ALA A 2 -2.96 5.20 14.58
CA ALA A 2 -1.93 4.59 15.45
C ALA A 2 -0.84 3.85 14.65
N GLU A 3 -1.23 2.99 13.71
CA GLU A 3 -0.27 2.26 12.86
C GLU A 3 0.61 3.17 11.98
N ILE A 4 0.08 4.32 11.53
CA ILE A 4 0.84 5.28 10.71
C ILE A 4 1.83 6.05 11.60
N ALA A 5 1.43 6.38 12.84
CA ALA A 5 2.28 7.06 13.81
C ALA A 5 3.48 6.18 14.19
N ASP A 6 3.26 4.91 14.52
CA ASP A 6 4.35 3.97 14.83
C ASP A 6 5.25 3.73 13.62
N ALA A 7 4.69 3.74 12.41
CA ALA A 7 5.47 3.58 11.18
C ALA A 7 6.42 4.74 10.88
N THR A 8 6.19 5.93 11.45
CA THR A 8 7.10 7.08 11.27
C THR A 8 8.49 6.84 11.90
N GLU A 9 8.62 5.88 12.82
CA GLU A 9 9.91 5.43 13.35
C GLU A 9 10.81 4.80 12.28
N PHE A 10 10.21 4.29 11.19
CA PHE A 10 10.94 3.65 10.08
C PHE A 10 11.22 4.60 8.91
N GLY A 11 10.80 5.86 9.01
CA GLY A 11 10.99 6.90 7.99
C GLY A 11 9.70 7.64 7.63
N PRO A 12 9.77 8.58 6.67
CA PRO A 12 8.59 9.33 6.25
C PRO A 12 7.54 8.41 5.62
N ALA A 13 6.28 8.60 6.00
CA ALA A 13 5.17 7.87 5.40
C ALA A 13 4.98 8.31 3.95
N ILE A 14 4.69 7.36 3.06
CA ILE A 14 4.44 7.61 1.63
C ILE A 14 3.03 7.15 1.29
N MET A 15 2.31 7.96 0.52
CA MET A 15 0.98 7.62 0.04
C MET A 15 0.92 7.81 -1.47
N SER A 16 0.56 6.74 -2.17
CA SER A 16 0.40 6.81 -3.62
C SER A 16 -0.95 7.38 -4.01
N ASP A 17 -1.06 7.89 -5.24
CA ASP A 17 -2.33 8.13 -5.93
C ASP A 17 -3.33 6.96 -5.81
N VAL A 18 -2.88 5.71 -5.95
CA VAL A 18 -3.73 4.51 -5.75
C VAL A 18 -4.28 4.43 -4.33
N VAL A 19 -3.45 4.64 -3.30
CA VAL A 19 -3.89 4.64 -1.90
C VAL A 19 -4.82 5.81 -1.62
N TRP A 20 -4.52 7.00 -2.17
CA TRP A 20 -5.38 8.19 -2.05
C TRP A 20 -6.77 7.92 -2.65
N ALA A 21 -6.82 7.30 -3.82
CA ALA A 21 -8.07 6.92 -4.48
C ALA A 21 -8.88 5.88 -3.67
N GLU A 22 -8.22 4.88 -3.06
CA GLU A 22 -8.90 3.91 -2.19
C GLU A 22 -9.51 4.59 -0.95
N LEU A 23 -8.78 5.49 -0.31
CA LEU A 23 -9.26 6.25 0.85
C LEU A 23 -10.41 7.20 0.46
N GLY A 24 -10.35 7.76 -0.75
CA GLY A 24 -11.39 8.63 -1.30
C GLY A 24 -12.73 7.94 -1.48
N ALA A 25 -12.74 6.66 -1.80
CA ALA A 25 -13.97 5.88 -1.94
C ALA A 25 -14.80 5.79 -0.64
N GLY A 26 -14.15 5.96 0.52
CA GLY A 26 -14.80 5.95 1.84
C GLY A 26 -15.04 7.33 2.45
N SER A 27 -14.72 8.41 1.73
CA SER A 27 -14.79 9.79 2.24
C SER A 27 -15.87 10.60 1.53
N GLU A 28 -16.48 11.56 2.24
CA GLU A 28 -17.52 12.42 1.66
C GLU A 28 -16.92 13.45 0.71
N THR A 29 -15.80 14.06 1.11
CA THR A 29 -15.04 15.02 0.30
C THR A 29 -13.54 14.74 0.35
N GLU A 30 -12.81 15.24 -0.65
CA GLU A 30 -11.34 15.18 -0.63
C GLU A 30 -10.75 16.01 0.53
N ASN A 31 -11.39 17.12 0.89
CA ASN A 31 -10.96 17.95 2.01
C ASN A 31 -11.03 17.19 3.36
N ASP A 32 -12.00 16.29 3.54
CA ASP A 32 -12.07 15.46 4.76
C ASP A 32 -10.86 14.54 4.88
N LEU A 33 -10.43 13.94 3.75
CA LEU A 33 -9.18 13.16 3.72
C LEU A 33 -7.97 14.02 4.05
N GLU A 34 -7.88 15.21 3.47
CA GLU A 34 -6.77 16.12 3.76
C GLU A 34 -6.72 16.52 5.23
N GLN A 35 -7.86 16.72 5.89
CA GLN A 35 -7.91 16.99 7.32
C GLN A 35 -7.50 15.78 8.17
N VAL A 36 -7.90 14.56 7.78
CA VAL A 36 -7.57 13.32 8.49
C VAL A 36 -6.10 12.94 8.32
N TYR A 37 -5.47 13.24 7.19
CA TYR A 37 -4.09 12.82 6.91
C TYR A 37 -3.08 13.97 6.92
N GLY A 38 -3.51 15.23 6.92
CA GLY A 38 -2.67 16.41 6.84
C GLY A 38 -1.82 16.68 8.08
N PHE A 39 -2.15 16.08 9.23
CA PHE A 39 -1.35 16.20 10.45
C PHE A 39 -0.15 15.23 10.49
N VAL A 40 -0.12 14.23 9.60
CA VAL A 40 1.04 13.33 9.45
C VAL A 40 1.88 13.85 8.29
N ALA A 41 3.20 13.89 8.45
CA ALA A 41 4.13 14.20 7.36
C ALA A 41 4.15 13.07 6.33
N ILE A 42 3.10 12.99 5.51
CA ILE A 42 2.92 12.01 4.45
C ILE A 42 3.41 12.62 3.14
N ARG A 43 4.38 11.98 2.50
CA ARG A 43 4.80 12.31 1.16
C ARG A 43 3.84 11.67 0.15
N ARG A 44 3.17 12.49 -0.65
CA ARG A 44 2.38 12.02 -1.79
C ARG A 44 3.31 11.65 -2.94
N GLU A 45 3.09 10.50 -3.57
CA GLU A 45 3.91 10.01 -4.68
C GLU A 45 3.02 9.47 -5.80
N ALA A 46 3.31 9.82 -7.05
CA ALA A 46 2.58 9.27 -8.19
C ALA A 46 2.92 7.78 -8.35
N PHE A 47 1.98 6.97 -8.81
CA PHE A 47 2.29 5.58 -9.14
C PHE A 47 3.34 5.52 -10.25
N PRO A 48 4.51 4.90 -10.01
CA PRO A 48 5.55 4.83 -11.03
C PRO A 48 5.11 3.91 -12.14
N PHE A 49 5.09 4.40 -13.38
CA PHE A 49 4.67 3.59 -14.54
C PHE A 49 5.39 2.23 -14.65
N PRO A 50 6.70 2.09 -14.34
CA PRO A 50 7.37 0.79 -14.32
C PRO A 50 6.79 -0.24 -13.32
N ALA A 51 6.03 0.19 -12.31
CA ALA A 51 5.34 -0.72 -11.38
C ALA A 51 4.05 -1.32 -11.96
N ALA A 52 3.52 -0.79 -13.07
CA ALA A 52 2.29 -1.29 -13.69
C ALA A 52 2.40 -2.76 -14.10
N TYR A 53 3.52 -3.12 -14.74
CA TYR A 53 3.72 -4.48 -15.26
C TYR A 53 3.90 -5.52 -14.14
N PRO A 54 4.78 -5.32 -13.14
CA PRO A 54 4.88 -6.22 -11.98
C PRO A 54 3.56 -6.41 -11.21
N ALA A 55 2.75 -5.35 -11.10
CA ALA A 55 1.43 -5.46 -10.49
C ALA A 55 0.50 -6.39 -11.29
N GLY A 56 0.49 -6.26 -12.62
CA GLY A 56 -0.28 -7.10 -13.53
C GLY A 56 0.13 -8.57 -13.49
N GLU A 57 1.44 -8.85 -13.49
CA GLU A 57 1.95 -10.22 -13.35
C GLU A 57 1.53 -10.86 -12.04
N ALA A 58 1.70 -10.14 -10.93
CA ALA A 58 1.31 -10.61 -9.60
C ALA A 58 -0.21 -10.87 -9.51
N TYR A 59 -1.03 -10.00 -10.10
CA TYR A 59 -2.48 -10.17 -10.16
C TYR A 59 -2.88 -11.38 -11.02
N CYS A 60 -2.27 -11.55 -12.19
CA CYS A 60 -2.50 -12.69 -13.07
C CYS A 60 -2.19 -14.01 -12.34
N PHE A 61 -1.04 -14.07 -11.67
CA PHE A 61 -0.63 -15.22 -10.89
C PHE A 61 -1.60 -15.55 -9.73
N TYR A 62 -2.08 -14.52 -9.03
CA TYR A 62 -3.12 -14.69 -8.00
C TYR A 62 -4.42 -15.28 -8.57
N ARG A 63 -4.88 -14.78 -9.74
CA ARG A 63 -6.10 -15.25 -10.39
C ARG A 63 -5.97 -16.70 -10.85
N GLN A 64 -4.83 -17.08 -11.43
CA GLN A 64 -4.56 -18.46 -11.86
C GLN A 64 -4.60 -19.46 -10.69
N ARG A 65 -4.22 -19.03 -9.49
CA ARG A 65 -4.25 -19.86 -8.26
C ARG A 65 -5.63 -19.92 -7.58
N GLY A 66 -6.70 -19.49 -8.27
CA GLY A 66 -8.05 -19.52 -7.72
C GLY A 66 -8.38 -18.33 -6.81
N GLY A 67 -7.73 -17.18 -7.01
CA GLY A 67 -8.04 -15.93 -6.32
C GLY A 67 -9.47 -15.45 -6.59
N ARG A 68 -10.40 -15.78 -5.69
CA ARG A 68 -11.85 -15.67 -5.99
C ARG A 68 -12.51 -14.37 -5.59
N ARG A 69 -11.93 -13.51 -4.73
CA ARG A 69 -12.49 -12.19 -4.35
C ARG A 69 -11.71 -11.42 -3.28
N GLU A 70 -10.79 -12.07 -2.57
CA GLU A 70 -10.16 -11.45 -1.39
C GLU A 70 -9.21 -10.30 -1.69
N ARG A 71 -8.59 -10.28 -2.88
CA ARG A 71 -7.60 -9.26 -3.24
C ARG A 71 -8.02 -8.54 -4.50
N MET A 72 -8.11 -7.22 -4.38
CA MET A 72 -8.42 -6.33 -5.48
C MET A 72 -7.12 -5.94 -6.20
N LEU A 73 -7.22 -5.50 -7.46
CA LEU A 73 -6.08 -5.00 -8.23
C LEU A 73 -5.25 -3.93 -7.47
N PRO A 74 -5.87 -2.99 -6.71
CA PRO A 74 -5.13 -2.04 -5.87
C PRO A 74 -4.10 -2.65 -4.92
N ASP A 75 -4.35 -3.82 -4.30
CA ASP A 75 -3.35 -4.47 -3.42
C ASP A 75 -2.04 -4.78 -4.17
N PHE A 76 -2.17 -5.20 -5.43
CA PHE A 76 -1.01 -5.52 -6.27
C PHE A 76 -0.32 -4.26 -6.79
N LEU A 77 -1.08 -3.20 -7.07
CA LEU A 77 -0.53 -1.89 -7.41
C LEU A 77 0.28 -1.32 -6.23
N ILE A 78 -0.24 -1.37 -5.01
CA ILE A 78 0.44 -0.90 -3.81
C ILE A 78 1.74 -1.69 -3.57
N GLY A 79 1.68 -3.03 -3.67
CA GLY A 79 2.86 -3.88 -3.52
C GLY A 79 3.95 -3.59 -4.58
N ALA A 80 3.54 -3.42 -5.84
CA ALA A 80 4.46 -3.11 -6.92
C ALA A 80 5.05 -1.70 -6.81
N HIS A 81 4.27 -0.70 -6.39
CA HIS A 81 4.76 0.65 -6.12
C HIS A 81 5.86 0.59 -5.07
N ALA A 82 5.59 -0.05 -3.92
CA ALA A 82 6.58 -0.15 -2.85
C ALA A 82 7.86 -0.88 -3.30
N LEU A 83 7.73 -1.95 -4.11
CA LEU A 83 8.88 -2.68 -4.64
C LEU A 83 9.73 -1.80 -5.58
N VAL A 84 9.10 -1.16 -6.56
CA VAL A 84 9.81 -0.37 -7.59
C VAL A 84 10.36 0.94 -7.02
N GLY A 85 9.63 1.58 -6.11
CA GLY A 85 10.06 2.80 -5.41
C GLY A 85 11.11 2.53 -4.32
N GLY A 86 11.42 1.26 -4.02
CA GLY A 86 12.38 0.89 -2.97
C GLY A 86 11.88 1.21 -1.56
N HIS A 87 10.57 1.26 -1.36
CA HIS A 87 9.93 1.60 -0.10
C HIS A 87 9.74 0.36 0.79
N CYS A 88 9.49 0.63 2.07
CA CYS A 88 9.01 -0.37 3.00
C CYS A 88 7.48 -0.31 3.05
N LEU A 89 6.81 -1.46 2.89
CA LEU A 89 5.36 -1.55 2.97
C LEU A 89 4.94 -1.86 4.41
N LEU A 90 4.11 -1.00 5.01
CA LEU A 90 3.45 -1.29 6.28
C LEU A 90 2.18 -2.12 6.03
N LYS A 91 2.14 -3.36 6.52
CA LYS A 91 0.94 -4.22 6.44
C LYS A 91 0.84 -5.15 7.64
N ARG A 92 -0.40 -5.41 8.06
CA ARG A 92 -0.72 -6.35 9.15
C ARG A 92 -0.47 -7.83 8.81
N ASP A 93 -0.62 -8.23 7.54
CA ASP A 93 -0.34 -9.61 7.08
C ASP A 93 0.76 -9.61 6.00
N PRO A 94 2.04 -9.76 6.39
CA PRO A 94 3.18 -9.64 5.48
C PRO A 94 3.37 -10.90 4.61
N ALA A 95 2.93 -12.07 5.09
CA ALA A 95 3.16 -13.35 4.42
C ALA A 95 2.52 -13.38 3.03
N ARG A 96 1.37 -12.73 2.89
CA ARG A 96 0.64 -12.66 1.62
C ARG A 96 1.32 -11.80 0.57
N TYR A 97 2.16 -10.84 0.92
CA TYR A 97 2.84 -9.96 -0.06
C TYR A 97 4.17 -10.56 -0.52
N ARG A 98 4.91 -11.24 0.37
CA ARG A 98 6.19 -11.89 0.04
C ARG A 98 6.08 -12.93 -1.08
N ASN A 99 4.93 -13.59 -1.21
CA ASN A 99 4.69 -14.56 -2.28
C ASN A 99 4.61 -13.95 -3.68
N TYR A 100 4.28 -12.67 -3.80
CA TYR A 100 4.14 -11.98 -5.09
C TYR A 100 5.27 -10.98 -5.33
N PHE A 101 5.84 -10.43 -4.26
CA PHE A 101 6.93 -9.45 -4.31
C PHE A 101 8.05 -9.90 -3.36
N PRO A 102 8.87 -10.90 -3.74
CA PRO A 102 9.88 -11.49 -2.86
C PRO A 102 10.97 -10.49 -2.42
N GLY A 103 11.23 -9.44 -3.21
CA GLY A 103 12.18 -8.38 -2.87
C GLY A 103 11.58 -7.24 -2.04
N LEU A 104 10.28 -7.28 -1.72
CA LEU A 104 9.61 -6.20 -1.01
C LEU A 104 9.95 -6.23 0.48
N LYS A 105 10.44 -5.11 1.00
CA LYS A 105 10.60 -4.89 2.44
C LYS A 105 9.22 -4.65 3.06
N ILE A 106 8.88 -5.38 4.10
CA ILE A 106 7.59 -5.26 4.78
C ILE A 106 7.82 -5.13 6.28
N VAL A 107 7.24 -4.10 6.87
CA VAL A 107 7.11 -3.92 8.31
C VAL A 107 5.69 -4.25 8.73
N THR A 108 5.54 -4.90 9.87
CA THR A 108 4.25 -5.18 10.49
C THR A 108 4.03 -4.19 11.62
N SER A 109 2.85 -3.56 11.68
CA SER A 109 2.40 -2.97 12.92
C SER A 109 2.23 -4.10 13.93
N GLU A 110 3.05 -4.12 14.99
CA GLU A 110 2.66 -4.85 16.19
C GLU A 110 1.51 -4.06 16.78
N GLY A 111 0.29 -4.60 16.74
CA GLY A 111 -0.84 -3.95 17.38
C GLY A 111 -0.54 -3.87 18.87
N THR A 112 -0.22 -2.68 19.38
CA THR A 112 -0.33 -2.41 20.82
C THR A 112 -1.79 -2.65 21.20
N ALA A 113 -1.96 -3.68 22.02
CA ALA A 113 -3.23 -4.11 22.62
C ALA A 113 -3.85 -3.01 23.50
#